data_AF-A0A0B4I8Y4-F1
#
_entry.id   AF-A0A0B4I8Y4-F1
#
_cell.length_a   1.000
_cell.length_b   1.000
_cell.length_c   1.000
_cell.angle_alpha   90.00
_cell.angle_beta   90.00
_cell.angle_gamma   90.00
#
_symmetry.space_group_name_H-M   'P 1'
#
loop_
_entity.id
_entity.type
_entity.pdbx_description
1 polymer ?
#
loop_
_entity_poly.entity_id
_entity_poly.type
_entity_poly.pdbx_seq_one_letter_code
_entity_poly.pdbx_strand_id
1 'polypeptide(L)'
;MASPDGPPLSLRPFPVADKAPQNLAEFIARVNTQSGGFRDVTENKLQDEIKSNQVVNGADTDPEDVDMSDLGHDEEPVKDAALVRMDVLKNIEIAGNTAMLTLDSLSLLLSKQNPTQAGLTLSQQLREMVGIGTLGADKLDEPILNVNKEKDEEEVATGWTLMQINQARDAADEAGKFLQREVDAESKYWEDVMAVKKSGWSICRVPHERHTLGVKFGFSEASPEFKNNGLAPMRRGDSGSVELDLGRLGGVSEGLVVTYEKDGEVVGRSVPRRRAHDDTSLESRVLEARNTIFSQELWHELTREARTLAAYGVRPEGSTLTCSVDDSSKIILELVPLTSCPVADDSLPDNSIAEAIFISLHVLLSYAHRYNELMRIRPIPPHISRSRGQQVYALLRPVITCMASSRSILSCTTYIGSITKALQKSGLPASFTLKTTQFSAADPSSQGPNQLAGAQSLIRNILQTIEFNITFTILPNVSLTIRGRTFLFPVTTTFYQVALPPSSTLQGICAPYADGYSNPKALFSYIRTTTERAVTLHFLNALSASPNPAQWIQSGTSIRDPEDDSRALQFTIAEQPVALVLTSSFSNNPKGETKSWTYSAHLDSEPTRLEDVVARETSRPRP
;
A
#
# COMPACT_ATOMS: atom_id res chain seq x y z
N MET A 1 66.58 61.36 -27.58
CA MET A 1 65.63 62.17 -26.78
C MET A 1 64.47 61.27 -26.38
N ALA A 2 63.98 61.48 -25.15
CA ALA A 2 62.86 60.84 -24.45
C ALA A 2 63.06 59.38 -23.99
N SER A 3 62.85 58.96 -22.74
CA SER A 3 62.78 59.56 -21.39
C SER A 3 63.04 58.39 -20.41
N PRO A 4 63.73 58.56 -19.27
CA PRO A 4 64.10 57.48 -18.37
C PRO A 4 63.16 57.44 -17.16
N ASP A 5 62.10 56.63 -17.19
CA ASP A 5 61.31 56.36 -15.98
C ASP A 5 61.10 54.86 -15.81
N GLY A 6 61.97 54.30 -14.98
CA GLY A 6 61.89 52.94 -14.47
C GLY A 6 63.09 52.69 -13.57
N PRO A 7 62.90 52.21 -12.32
CA PRO A 7 64.01 51.96 -11.41
C PRO A 7 65.00 50.97 -12.04
N PRO A 8 66.30 51.05 -11.70
CA PRO A 8 67.34 50.18 -12.24
C PRO A 8 66.94 48.71 -12.06
N LEU A 9 67.37 47.85 -12.99
CA LEU A 9 67.04 46.41 -13.07
C LEU A 9 67.17 45.63 -11.74
N SER A 10 67.93 46.15 -10.76
CA SER A 10 68.10 45.60 -9.42
C SER A 10 66.91 45.78 -8.45
N LEU A 11 65.89 46.56 -8.82
CA LEU A 11 64.72 46.85 -7.96
C LEU A 11 63.38 46.49 -8.61
N ARG A 12 63.37 45.73 -9.73
CA ARG A 12 62.12 45.16 -10.23
C ARG A 12 61.74 43.96 -9.37
N PRO A 13 60.48 43.85 -8.90
CA PRO A 13 60.00 42.63 -8.28
C PRO A 13 60.23 41.48 -9.26
N PHE A 14 60.69 40.33 -8.74
CA PHE A 14 60.87 39.14 -9.57
C PHE A 14 59.57 38.86 -10.33
N PRO A 15 59.60 38.57 -11.63
CA PRO A 15 58.39 38.20 -12.37
C PRO A 15 57.76 37.03 -11.63
N VAL A 16 56.57 37.26 -11.09
CA VAL A 16 55.78 36.21 -10.43
C VAL A 16 55.53 35.17 -11.51
N ALA A 17 56.06 33.96 -11.32
CA ALA A 17 55.84 32.86 -12.24
C ALA A 17 54.33 32.74 -12.51
N ASP A 18 53.96 32.52 -13.77
CA ASP A 18 52.56 32.33 -14.16
C ASP A 18 51.90 31.34 -13.19
N LYS A 19 50.81 31.76 -12.54
CA LYS A 19 50.01 30.93 -11.61
C LYS A 19 49.26 29.79 -12.32
N ALA A 20 49.67 29.46 -13.54
CA ALA A 20 49.16 28.34 -14.31
C ALA A 20 49.73 27.04 -13.72
N PRO A 21 48.90 25.99 -13.55
CA PRO A 21 49.37 24.70 -13.08
C PRO A 21 50.46 24.18 -14.01
N GLN A 22 51.60 23.77 -13.45
CA GLN A 22 52.73 23.27 -14.26
C GLN A 22 52.46 21.85 -14.79
N ASN A 23 51.58 21.11 -14.12
CA ASN A 23 51.20 19.76 -14.50
C ASN A 23 49.68 19.54 -14.31
N LEU A 24 49.11 18.63 -15.11
CA LEU A 24 47.73 18.18 -15.01
C LEU A 24 47.39 17.67 -13.61
N ALA A 25 48.32 17.02 -12.91
CA ALA A 25 48.11 16.56 -11.53
C ALA A 25 47.88 17.74 -10.55
N GLU A 26 48.62 18.84 -10.73
CA GLU A 26 48.47 20.07 -9.93
C GLU A 26 47.15 20.77 -10.27
N PHE A 27 46.76 20.78 -11.54
CA PHE A 27 45.45 21.28 -11.96
C PHE A 27 44.30 20.47 -11.36
N ILE A 28 44.38 19.13 -11.43
CA ILE A 28 43.38 18.22 -10.85
C ILE A 28 43.27 18.42 -9.34
N ALA A 29 44.40 18.53 -8.64
CA ALA A 29 44.43 18.79 -7.21
C ALA A 29 43.75 20.13 -6.88
N ARG A 30 44.08 21.19 -7.61
CA ARG A 30 43.51 22.54 -7.42
C ARG A 30 42.01 22.59 -7.68
N VAL A 31 41.53 21.91 -8.72
CA VAL A 31 40.09 21.84 -9.03
C VAL A 31 39.35 20.98 -8.00
N ASN A 32 39.95 19.91 -7.49
CA ASN A 32 39.35 19.10 -6.42
C ASN A 32 39.28 19.82 -5.07
N THR A 33 40.20 20.76 -4.79
CA THR A 33 40.16 21.58 -3.57
C THR A 33 39.14 22.73 -3.66
N GLN A 34 38.64 23.04 -4.86
CA GLN A 34 37.54 24.00 -5.02
C GLN A 34 36.21 23.34 -4.65
N SER A 35 35.26 24.14 -4.16
CA SER A 35 33.95 23.67 -3.71
C SER A 35 33.24 22.88 -4.83
N GLY A 36 32.88 21.63 -4.53
CA GLY A 36 32.16 20.74 -5.45
C GLY A 36 33.02 19.94 -6.45
N GLY A 37 34.33 20.21 -6.53
CA GLY A 37 35.27 19.50 -7.41
C GLY A 37 34.84 19.45 -8.88
N PHE A 38 35.35 18.48 -9.66
CA PHE A 38 34.98 18.35 -11.09
C PHE A 38 33.50 18.08 -11.35
N ARG A 39 32.71 17.62 -10.36
CA ARG A 39 31.29 17.31 -10.56
C ARG A 39 30.41 18.54 -10.57
N ASP A 40 30.80 19.59 -9.87
CA ASP A 40 29.98 20.79 -9.73
C ASP A 40 30.37 21.91 -10.71
N VAL A 41 31.52 21.73 -11.37
CA VAL A 41 32.01 22.55 -12.50
C VAL A 41 31.20 22.20 -13.75
N THR A 42 30.30 23.10 -14.14
CA THR A 42 29.54 23.03 -15.40
C THR A 42 29.93 24.20 -16.30
N GLU A 43 29.88 24.00 -17.62
CA GLU A 43 30.27 25.02 -18.61
C GLU A 43 29.50 26.34 -18.41
N ASN A 44 28.20 26.25 -18.10
CA ASN A 44 27.35 27.42 -17.86
C ASN A 44 27.82 28.23 -16.64
N LYS A 45 28.16 27.58 -15.51
CA LYS A 45 28.69 28.27 -14.33
C LYS A 45 30.02 28.97 -14.62
N LEU A 46 30.91 28.32 -15.37
CA LEU A 46 32.20 28.90 -15.76
C LEU A 46 32.03 30.10 -16.70
N GLN A 47 31.10 30.03 -17.65
CA GLN A 47 30.80 31.16 -18.53
C GLN A 47 30.25 32.36 -17.76
N ASP A 48 29.42 32.12 -16.74
CA ASP A 48 28.87 33.17 -15.89
C ASP A 48 29.94 33.77 -14.96
N GLU A 49 30.87 32.94 -14.46
CA GLU A 49 32.04 33.39 -13.68
C GLU A 49 33.06 34.19 -14.52
N ILE A 50 33.27 33.81 -15.78
CA ILE A 50 34.12 34.58 -16.71
C ILE A 50 33.48 35.93 -17.01
N LYS A 51 32.15 35.97 -17.21
CA LYS A 51 31.42 37.23 -17.43
C LYS A 51 31.48 38.13 -16.19
N SER A 52 31.30 37.59 -14.98
CA SER A 52 31.40 38.38 -13.75
C SER A 52 32.82 38.94 -13.54
N ASN A 53 33.86 38.14 -13.80
CA ASN A 53 35.26 38.60 -13.72
C ASN A 53 35.66 39.60 -14.81
N GLN A 54 35.02 39.57 -15.99
CA GLN A 54 35.23 40.59 -17.03
C GLN A 54 34.62 41.95 -16.64
N VAL A 55 33.56 41.96 -15.84
CA VAL A 55 32.94 43.21 -15.34
C VAL A 55 33.81 43.88 -14.27
N VAL A 56 34.54 43.11 -13.46
CA VAL A 56 35.42 43.64 -12.39
C VAL A 56 36.72 44.26 -12.95
N ASN A 57 37.24 43.76 -14.08
CA ASN A 57 38.46 44.30 -14.71
C ASN A 57 38.23 45.55 -15.59
N GLY A 58 37.01 46.09 -15.64
CA GLY A 58 36.65 47.25 -16.47
C GLY A 58 36.57 48.59 -15.72
N ALA A 59 36.82 48.62 -14.41
CA ALA A 59 36.80 49.84 -13.61
C ALA A 59 38.20 50.11 -13.03
N ASP A 60 38.89 51.11 -13.59
CA ASP A 60 40.01 51.79 -12.92
C ASP A 60 39.49 52.39 -11.60
N THR A 61 39.77 51.73 -10.49
CA THR A 61 39.66 52.30 -9.14
C THR A 61 40.88 51.88 -8.35
N ASP A 62 41.54 52.89 -7.76
CA ASP A 62 42.72 52.80 -6.89
C ASP A 62 42.59 51.67 -5.84
N PRO A 63 43.71 51.03 -5.46
CA PRO A 63 43.71 50.04 -4.39
C PRO A 63 43.70 50.74 -3.03
N GLU A 64 42.53 51.19 -2.58
CA GLU A 64 42.31 51.49 -1.17
C GLU A 64 41.91 50.21 -0.42
N ASP A 65 42.67 49.95 0.65
CA ASP A 65 42.48 48.97 1.73
C ASP A 65 41.45 47.86 1.50
N VAL A 66 41.96 46.68 1.11
CA VAL A 66 41.24 45.43 1.30
C VAL A 66 41.22 45.14 2.80
N ASP A 67 40.09 45.41 3.43
CA ASP A 67 39.76 45.08 4.81
C ASP A 67 39.94 43.56 5.04
N MET A 68 41.03 43.19 5.72
CA MET A 68 41.38 41.82 6.11
C MET A 68 40.64 41.41 7.39
N SER A 69 39.31 41.46 7.37
CA SER A 69 38.47 41.06 8.51
C SER A 69 37.48 39.92 8.24
N ASP A 70 37.66 39.16 7.16
CA ASP A 70 36.91 37.91 6.93
C ASP A 70 37.76 36.65 7.20
N LEU A 71 38.32 36.58 8.41
CA LEU A 71 38.87 35.35 9.01
C LEU A 71 37.97 34.97 10.18
N GLY A 72 36.82 34.37 9.88
CA GLY A 72 35.85 34.11 10.94
C GLY A 72 34.70 33.20 10.61
N HIS A 73 34.89 32.17 9.76
CA HIS A 73 34.20 30.88 9.86
C HIS A 73 34.74 29.94 8.76
N ASP A 74 36.03 29.64 8.80
CA ASP A 74 36.48 28.36 8.24
C ASP A 74 35.89 27.28 9.15
N GLU A 75 34.80 26.65 8.71
CA GLU A 75 34.43 25.33 9.22
C GLU A 75 35.67 24.46 9.08
N GLU A 76 36.33 24.13 10.19
CA GLU A 76 37.46 23.20 10.17
C GLU A 76 37.00 21.96 9.39
N PRO A 77 37.65 21.63 8.25
CA PRO A 77 37.28 20.44 7.51
C PRO A 77 37.43 19.27 8.47
N VAL A 78 36.36 18.48 8.62
CA VAL A 78 36.30 17.32 9.51
C VAL A 78 37.61 16.54 9.36
N LYS A 79 38.52 16.69 10.33
CA LYS A 79 39.83 16.05 10.27
C LYS A 79 39.59 14.55 10.22
N ASP A 80 40.04 13.92 9.15
CA ASP A 80 39.89 12.47 8.99
C ASP A 80 40.45 11.78 10.23
N ALA A 81 39.63 10.92 10.85
CA ALA A 81 40.01 10.19 12.05
C ALA A 81 41.30 9.37 11.83
N ALA A 82 41.58 8.96 10.59
CA ALA A 82 42.84 8.31 10.23
C ALA A 82 44.05 9.25 10.35
N LEU A 83 43.91 10.52 9.95
CA LEU A 83 44.96 11.53 10.08
C LEU A 83 45.21 11.88 11.54
N VAL A 84 44.15 12.12 12.32
CA VAL A 84 44.27 12.37 13.77
C VAL A 84 44.96 11.20 14.47
N ARG A 85 44.60 9.96 14.10
CA ARG A 85 45.26 8.76 14.62
C ARG A 85 46.74 8.72 14.25
N MET A 86 47.09 9.07 13.02
CA MET A 86 48.48 9.08 12.56
C MET A 86 49.32 10.12 13.32
N ASP A 87 48.76 11.32 13.54
CA ASP A 87 49.42 12.37 14.31
C ASP A 87 49.64 11.94 15.78
N VAL A 88 48.65 11.31 16.39
CA VAL A 88 48.79 10.74 17.75
C VAL A 88 49.89 9.67 17.78
N LEU A 89 49.91 8.76 16.82
CA LEU A 89 50.94 7.72 16.75
C LEU A 89 52.34 8.30 16.56
N LYS A 90 52.49 9.31 15.71
CA LYS A 90 53.76 10.01 15.49
C LYS A 90 54.26 10.66 16.78
N ASN A 91 53.39 11.34 17.52
CA ASN A 91 53.77 11.96 18.79
C ASN A 91 54.16 10.93 19.85
N ILE A 92 53.44 9.79 19.91
CA ILE A 92 53.80 8.66 20.78
C ILE A 92 55.16 8.08 20.40
N GLU A 93 55.45 7.93 19.10
CA GLU A 93 56.74 7.42 18.63
C GLU A 93 57.90 8.34 18.97
N ILE A 94 57.73 9.66 18.77
CA ILE A 94 58.74 10.66 19.16
C ILE A 94 59.01 10.59 20.66
N ALA A 95 57.96 10.57 21.49
CA ALA A 95 58.08 10.48 22.95
C ALA A 95 58.69 9.13 23.39
N GLY A 96 58.35 8.04 22.71
CA GLY A 96 58.93 6.72 22.95
C GLY A 96 60.42 6.69 22.63
N ASN A 97 60.81 7.26 21.50
CA ASN A 97 62.21 7.34 21.09
C ASN A 97 63.03 8.20 22.04
N THR A 98 62.51 9.35 22.49
CA THR A 98 63.22 10.18 23.49
C THR A 98 63.36 9.46 24.83
N ALA A 99 62.33 8.73 25.28
CA ALA A 99 62.40 7.90 26.49
C ALA A 99 63.40 6.74 26.36
N MET A 100 63.53 6.13 25.18
CA MET A 100 64.54 5.09 24.93
C MET A 100 65.96 5.66 24.94
N LEU A 101 66.17 6.84 24.34
CA LEU A 101 67.46 7.53 24.36
C LEU A 101 67.87 7.93 25.79
N THR A 102 66.94 8.37 26.62
CA THR A 102 67.22 8.68 28.04
C THR A 102 67.48 7.42 28.87
N LEU A 103 66.76 6.33 28.59
CA LEU A 103 67.03 5.02 29.20
C LEU A 103 68.43 4.52 28.85
N ASP A 104 68.84 4.65 27.59
CA ASP A 104 70.16 4.25 27.10
C ASP A 104 71.27 5.08 27.76
N SER A 105 71.10 6.40 27.88
CA SER A 105 72.10 7.27 28.53
C SER A 105 72.25 7.00 30.03
N LEU A 106 71.13 6.79 30.74
CA LEU A 106 71.15 6.38 32.16
C LEU A 106 71.73 4.98 32.34
N SER A 107 71.41 4.05 31.44
CA SER A 107 71.97 2.69 31.47
C SER A 107 73.47 2.71 31.24
N LEU A 108 73.99 3.53 30.30
CA LEU A 108 75.43 3.74 30.12
C LEU A 108 76.09 4.32 31.38
N LEU A 109 75.46 5.28 32.06
CA LEU A 109 75.96 5.81 33.34
C LEU A 109 76.05 4.72 34.42
N LEU A 110 74.97 3.96 34.60
CA LEU A 110 74.85 2.93 35.62
C LEU A 110 75.77 1.73 35.33
N SER A 111 76.08 1.48 34.06
CA SER A 111 76.86 0.33 33.60
C SER A 111 78.28 0.28 34.18
N LYS A 112 78.82 1.43 34.62
CA LYS A 112 80.11 1.51 35.33
C LYS A 112 80.06 0.94 36.75
N GLN A 113 78.92 1.03 37.43
CA GLN A 113 78.75 0.61 38.82
C GLN A 113 78.02 -0.73 38.94
N ASN A 114 76.99 -0.96 38.12
CA ASN A 114 76.15 -2.15 38.11
C ASN A 114 76.00 -2.70 36.67
N PRO A 115 77.02 -3.39 36.12
CA PRO A 115 77.07 -3.81 34.72
C PRO A 115 76.01 -4.86 34.35
N THR A 116 75.60 -5.72 35.29
CA THR A 116 74.61 -6.77 35.06
C THR A 116 73.20 -6.23 34.86
N GLN A 117 72.81 -5.19 35.62
CA GLN A 117 71.48 -4.58 35.52
C GLN A 117 71.37 -3.62 34.34
N ALA A 118 72.33 -2.71 34.19
CA ALA A 118 72.40 -1.79 33.05
C ALA A 118 72.45 -2.54 31.71
N GLY A 119 73.02 -3.74 31.73
CA GLY A 119 73.09 -4.58 30.56
C GLY A 119 71.75 -5.14 30.04
N LEU A 120 70.70 -5.15 30.85
CA LEU A 120 69.39 -5.61 30.41
C LEU A 120 68.55 -4.49 29.79
N THR A 121 68.84 -3.24 30.14
CA THR A 121 68.09 -2.06 29.70
C THR A 121 68.77 -1.29 28.57
N LEU A 122 70.07 -1.49 28.38
CA LEU A 122 70.84 -0.88 27.29
C LEU A 122 70.48 -1.50 25.94
N SER A 123 70.22 -0.67 24.93
CA SER A 123 70.00 -1.12 23.57
C SER A 123 71.21 -1.89 23.02
N GLN A 124 70.94 -2.99 22.31
CA GLN A 124 71.98 -3.90 21.84
C GLN A 124 72.95 -3.20 20.87
N GLN A 125 72.44 -2.35 19.97
CA GLN A 125 73.26 -1.59 19.02
C GLN A 125 74.23 -0.65 19.74
N LEU A 126 73.78 0.05 20.78
CA LEU A 126 74.62 0.97 21.54
C LEU A 126 75.67 0.23 22.38
N ARG A 127 75.29 -0.91 22.97
CA ARG A 127 76.20 -1.79 23.70
C ARG A 127 77.35 -2.28 22.81
N GLU A 128 77.05 -2.72 21.59
CA GLU A 128 78.06 -3.22 20.66
C GLU A 128 78.98 -2.11 20.15
N MET A 129 78.45 -0.89 19.98
CA MET A 129 79.21 0.26 19.47
C MET A 129 80.16 0.87 20.51
N VAL A 130 79.69 1.09 21.74
CA VAL A 130 80.42 1.87 22.75
C VAL A 130 80.95 1.00 23.90
N GLY A 131 80.30 -0.13 24.17
CA GLY A 131 80.64 -1.00 25.31
C GLY A 131 79.99 -0.55 26.63
N ILE A 132 80.26 -1.32 27.69
CA ILE A 132 79.75 -1.08 29.05
C ILE A 132 80.77 -0.22 29.82
N GLY A 133 80.30 0.73 30.62
CA GLY A 133 81.11 1.52 31.57
C GLY A 133 81.72 2.81 30.99
N THR A 134 81.15 3.33 29.90
CA THR A 134 81.76 4.40 29.09
C THR A 134 81.47 5.80 29.60
N LEU A 135 80.36 5.99 30.33
CA LEU A 135 79.99 7.25 30.95
C LEU A 135 80.32 7.22 32.45
N GLY A 136 80.81 8.34 32.99
CA GLY A 136 81.04 8.53 34.43
C GLY A 136 80.43 9.83 34.90
N ALA A 137 79.94 9.85 36.13
CA ALA A 137 79.56 11.09 36.82
C ALA A 137 80.78 11.58 37.62
N ASP A 138 81.06 12.87 37.53
CA ASP A 138 82.05 13.54 38.36
C ASP A 138 81.40 14.74 39.07
N LYS A 139 81.85 15.02 40.29
CA LYS A 139 81.30 16.11 41.10
C LYS A 139 82.02 17.40 40.71
N LEU A 140 81.37 18.20 39.88
CA LEU A 140 81.81 19.56 39.58
C LEU A 140 81.41 20.51 40.72
N ASP A 141 82.11 21.63 40.86
CA ASP A 141 81.69 22.72 41.75
C ASP A 141 80.31 23.22 41.33
N GLU A 142 79.45 23.52 42.31
CA GLU A 142 78.13 24.07 42.03
C GLU A 142 78.30 25.33 41.17
N PRO A 143 77.56 25.46 40.04
CA PRO A 143 77.66 26.66 39.22
C PRO A 143 77.38 27.87 40.11
N ILE A 144 78.03 29.01 39.84
CA ILE A 144 77.74 30.26 40.54
C ILE A 144 76.34 30.70 40.12
N LEU A 145 75.33 30.23 40.85
CA LEU A 145 73.93 30.51 40.59
C LEU A 145 73.70 31.98 40.92
N ASN A 146 73.31 32.75 39.90
CA ASN A 146 72.80 34.09 40.14
C ASN A 146 71.41 33.92 40.76
N VAL A 147 71.26 34.28 42.04
CA VAL A 147 69.98 34.21 42.78
C VAL A 147 68.83 34.92 42.04
N ASN A 148 69.14 35.92 41.21
CA ASN A 148 68.15 36.60 40.37
C ASN A 148 67.69 35.75 39.18
N LYS A 149 68.60 34.97 38.55
CA LYS A 149 68.24 34.10 37.42
C LYS A 149 67.36 32.92 37.85
N GLU A 150 67.62 32.34 39.02
CA GLU A 150 66.77 31.27 39.56
C GLU A 150 65.35 31.77 39.84
N LYS A 151 65.23 32.99 40.40
CA LYS A 151 63.93 33.63 40.59
C LYS A 151 63.23 33.90 39.27
N ASP A 152 63.95 34.41 38.26
CA ASP A 152 63.38 34.61 36.93
C ASP A 152 62.91 33.29 36.31
N GLU A 153 63.67 32.20 36.44
CA GLU A 153 63.30 30.86 35.95
C GLU A 153 62.08 30.28 36.71
N GLU A 154 62.00 30.49 38.03
CA GLU A 154 60.86 30.09 38.85
C GLU A 154 59.60 30.89 38.49
N GLU A 155 59.72 32.20 38.28
CA GLU A 155 58.63 33.07 37.82
C GLU A 155 58.16 32.67 36.42
N VAL A 156 59.08 32.31 35.52
CA VAL A 156 58.74 31.77 34.20
C VAL A 156 58.01 30.44 34.34
N ALA A 157 58.52 29.49 35.13
CA ALA A 157 57.88 28.19 35.33
C ALA A 157 56.47 28.31 35.93
N THR A 158 56.31 29.17 36.94
CA THR A 158 54.99 29.48 37.52
C THR A 158 54.07 30.17 36.52
N GLY A 159 54.58 31.07 35.68
CA GLY A 159 53.83 31.66 34.56
C GLY A 159 53.36 30.62 33.53
N TRP A 160 54.24 29.70 33.11
CA TRP A 160 53.90 28.60 32.20
C TRP A 160 52.83 27.68 32.79
N THR A 161 52.97 27.27 34.06
CA THR A 161 51.96 26.44 34.72
C THR A 161 50.62 27.14 34.83
N LEU A 162 50.58 28.44 35.18
CA LEU A 162 49.35 29.22 35.21
C LEU A 162 48.70 29.32 33.82
N MET A 163 49.49 29.55 32.78
CA MET A 163 49.01 29.59 31.39
C MET A 163 48.38 28.26 30.98
N GLN A 164 49.02 27.13 31.31
CA GLN A 164 48.49 25.79 31.04
C GLN A 164 47.20 25.49 31.83
N ILE A 165 47.10 25.95 33.08
CA ILE A 165 45.87 25.83 33.88
C ILE A 165 44.74 26.63 33.23
N ASN A 166 45.00 27.86 32.78
CA ASN A 166 44.01 28.67 32.08
C ASN A 166 43.58 28.02 30.76
N GLN A 167 44.53 27.49 29.98
CA GLN A 167 44.23 26.76 28.75
C GLN A 167 43.35 25.53 29.01
N ALA A 168 43.64 24.78 30.08
CA ALA A 168 42.82 23.63 30.48
C ALA A 168 41.42 24.05 30.96
N ARG A 169 41.30 25.17 31.68
CA ARG A 169 40.01 25.74 32.09
C ARG A 169 39.18 26.14 30.87
N ASP A 170 39.76 26.89 29.95
CA ASP A 170 39.05 27.38 28.77
C ASP A 170 38.60 26.21 27.87
N ALA A 171 39.45 25.18 27.72
CA ALA A 171 39.08 23.94 27.02
C ALA A 171 37.98 23.15 27.75
N ALA A 172 37.98 23.13 29.09
CA ALA A 172 36.91 22.51 29.87
C ALA A 172 35.58 23.27 29.74
N ASP A 173 35.62 24.60 29.70
CA ASP A 173 34.45 25.44 29.49
C ASP A 173 33.87 25.26 28.07
N GLU A 174 34.72 25.14 27.06
CA GLU A 174 34.30 24.83 25.69
C GLU A 174 33.67 23.44 25.60
N ALA A 175 34.32 22.42 26.17
CA ALA A 175 33.77 21.07 26.23
C ALA A 175 32.44 21.02 26.99
N GLY A 176 32.30 21.80 28.06
CA GLY A 176 31.05 21.94 28.80
C GLY A 176 29.92 22.53 27.95
N LYS A 177 30.19 23.60 27.19
CA LYS A 177 29.22 24.19 26.25
C LYS A 177 28.84 23.20 25.15
N PHE A 178 29.78 22.44 24.62
CA PHE A 178 29.52 21.41 23.61
C PHE A 178 28.62 20.30 24.16
N LEU A 179 28.96 19.75 25.34
CA LEU A 179 28.16 18.72 25.99
C LEU A 179 26.75 19.19 26.33
N GLN A 180 26.58 20.46 26.75
CA GLN A 180 25.25 21.01 27.00
C GLN A 180 24.38 21.00 25.74
N ARG A 181 24.91 21.40 24.58
CA ARG A 181 24.17 21.35 23.31
C ARG A 181 23.79 19.92 22.94
N GLU A 182 24.68 18.95 23.17
CA GLU A 182 24.41 17.53 22.91
C GLU A 182 23.33 16.97 23.85
N VAL A 183 23.34 17.37 25.13
CA VAL A 183 22.31 17.01 26.12
C VAL A 183 20.95 17.61 25.74
N ASP A 184 20.92 18.85 25.24
CA ASP A 184 19.68 19.49 24.79
C ASP A 184 19.10 18.76 23.56
N ALA A 185 19.96 18.35 22.62
CA ALA A 185 19.56 17.56 21.46
C ALA A 185 19.09 16.14 21.86
N GLU A 186 19.77 15.48 22.80
CA GLU A 186 19.36 14.18 23.34
C GLU A 186 18.04 14.27 24.11
N SER A 187 17.81 15.36 24.84
CA SER A 187 16.57 15.59 25.58
C SER A 187 15.36 15.65 24.63
N LYS A 188 15.49 16.37 23.50
CA LYS A 188 14.46 16.40 22.44
C LYS A 188 14.22 15.02 21.84
N TYR A 189 15.29 14.27 21.54
CA TYR A 189 15.18 12.91 21.04
C TYR A 189 14.38 12.01 21.99
N TRP A 190 14.68 12.04 23.30
CA TRP A 190 13.96 11.22 24.28
C TRP A 190 12.51 11.68 24.49
N GLU A 191 12.24 12.97 24.37
CA GLU A 191 10.88 13.51 24.41
C GLU A 191 10.02 12.93 23.27
N ASP A 192 10.54 12.95 22.04
CA ASP A 192 9.89 12.37 20.86
C ASP A 192 9.67 10.85 21.00
N VAL A 193 10.69 10.12 21.46
CA VAL A 193 10.60 8.66 21.71
C VAL A 193 9.53 8.36 22.77
N MET A 194 9.45 9.20 23.81
CA MET A 194 8.44 9.07 24.86
C MET A 194 7.04 9.40 24.37
N ALA A 195 6.88 10.38 23.47
CA ALA A 195 5.60 10.67 22.82
C ALA A 195 5.08 9.44 22.08
N VAL A 196 5.91 8.82 21.22
CA VAL A 196 5.56 7.60 20.48
C VAL A 196 5.21 6.42 21.40
N LYS A 197 5.90 6.29 22.53
CA LYS A 197 5.56 5.27 23.53
C LYS A 197 4.21 5.55 24.21
N LYS A 198 3.92 6.81 24.53
CA LYS A 198 2.66 7.24 25.15
C LYS A 198 1.46 7.06 24.22
N SER A 199 1.63 7.20 22.91
CA SER A 199 0.60 6.87 21.91
C SER A 199 0.38 5.37 21.69
N GLY A 200 1.14 4.50 22.37
CA GLY A 200 0.91 3.06 22.41
C GLY A 200 1.69 2.26 21.36
N TRP A 201 2.65 2.86 20.67
CA TRP A 201 3.50 2.14 19.73
C TRP A 201 4.55 1.29 20.44
N SER A 202 4.85 0.12 19.87
CA SER A 202 5.91 -0.75 20.37
C SER A 202 7.27 -0.28 19.88
N ILE A 203 8.20 -0.10 20.82
CA ILE A 203 9.60 0.28 20.55
C ILE A 203 10.51 -0.92 20.86
N CYS A 204 11.44 -1.22 19.97
CA CYS A 204 12.45 -2.26 20.17
C CYS A 204 13.82 -1.82 19.63
N ARG A 205 14.89 -2.50 20.07
CA ARG A 205 16.22 -2.28 19.49
C ARG A 205 16.27 -2.83 18.07
N VAL A 206 16.89 -2.08 17.17
CA VAL A 206 17.01 -2.48 15.76
C VAL A 206 17.98 -3.68 15.65
N PRO A 207 17.60 -4.76 14.94
CA PRO A 207 18.54 -5.85 14.67
C PRO A 207 19.73 -5.32 13.87
N HIS A 208 20.95 -5.68 14.28
CA HIS A 208 22.24 -5.21 13.73
C HIS A 208 22.70 -3.81 14.18
N GLU A 209 21.84 -2.99 14.78
CA GLU A 209 22.19 -1.68 15.35
C GLU A 209 21.80 -1.63 16.85
N ARG A 210 22.66 -2.14 17.74
CA ARG A 210 22.32 -2.30 19.17
C ARG A 210 22.02 -0.99 19.90
N HIS A 211 22.55 0.13 19.42
CA HIS A 211 22.41 1.45 20.02
C HIS A 211 21.21 2.23 19.46
N THR A 212 20.57 1.74 18.40
CA THR A 212 19.46 2.43 17.75
C THR A 212 18.13 1.82 18.21
N LEU A 213 17.20 2.67 18.64
CA LEU A 213 15.82 2.29 18.90
C LEU A 213 15.02 2.38 17.60
N GLY A 214 14.03 1.51 17.44
CA GLY A 214 13.13 1.52 16.31
C GLY A 214 11.69 1.31 16.75
N VAL A 215 10.77 1.87 15.97
CA VAL A 215 9.33 1.74 16.18
C VAL A 215 8.82 0.61 15.29
N LYS A 216 8.17 -0.37 15.90
CA LYS A 216 7.49 -1.43 15.16
C LYS A 216 6.06 -0.97 14.88
N PHE A 217 5.77 -0.80 13.59
CA PHE A 217 4.48 -0.35 13.08
C PHE A 217 3.80 -1.41 12.20
N GLY A 218 4.55 -2.38 11.67
CA GLY A 218 4.02 -3.45 10.84
C GLY A 218 3.38 -4.60 11.63
N PHE A 219 2.68 -5.47 10.91
CA PHE A 219 1.88 -6.56 11.47
C PHE A 219 2.71 -7.84 11.60
N SER A 220 2.54 -8.60 12.69
CA SER A 220 3.35 -9.81 12.93
C SER A 220 2.88 -11.01 12.10
N GLU A 221 1.64 -10.92 11.64
CA GLU A 221 0.85 -11.89 10.88
C GLU A 221 0.85 -11.61 9.37
N ALA A 222 1.49 -10.51 8.95
CA ALA A 222 1.69 -10.17 7.55
C ALA A 222 2.59 -11.20 6.84
N SER A 223 2.55 -11.18 5.50
CA SER A 223 3.48 -11.95 4.67
C SER A 223 4.94 -11.66 5.06
N PRO A 224 5.87 -12.66 4.98
CA PRO A 224 7.23 -12.53 5.52
C PRO A 224 8.02 -11.32 4.99
N GLU A 225 7.81 -10.96 3.72
CA GLU A 225 8.43 -9.80 3.07
C GLU A 225 8.05 -8.49 3.78
N PHE A 226 6.77 -8.32 4.12
CA PHE A 226 6.26 -7.11 4.79
C PHE A 226 6.49 -7.14 6.30
N LYS A 227 6.48 -8.33 6.91
CA LYS A 227 6.77 -8.48 8.33
C LYS A 227 8.15 -7.95 8.71
N ASN A 228 9.17 -8.18 7.88
CA ASN A 228 10.53 -7.73 8.13
C ASN A 228 10.73 -6.22 7.90
N ASN A 229 9.85 -5.61 7.10
CA ASN A 229 9.87 -4.17 6.78
C ASN A 229 9.04 -3.34 7.77
N GLY A 230 8.32 -3.98 8.69
CA GLY A 230 7.46 -3.34 9.69
C GLY A 230 8.18 -2.67 10.87
N LEU A 231 9.49 -2.40 10.77
CA LEU A 231 10.32 -1.79 11.80
C LEU A 231 11.12 -0.63 11.19
N ALA A 232 10.92 0.59 11.70
CA ALA A 232 11.69 1.77 11.30
C ALA A 232 12.64 2.19 12.43
N PRO A 233 13.96 2.29 12.17
CA PRO A 233 14.90 2.95 13.06
C PRO A 233 14.49 4.42 13.33
N MET A 234 14.59 4.85 14.58
CA MET A 234 14.49 6.25 14.98
C MET A 234 15.90 6.82 15.00
N ARG A 235 16.23 7.65 14.01
CA ARG A 235 17.51 8.34 13.91
C ARG A 235 17.35 9.77 14.40
N ARG A 236 18.40 10.34 14.97
CA ARG A 236 18.41 11.74 15.37
C ARG A 236 18.74 12.59 14.15
N GLY A 237 17.90 13.57 13.83
CA GLY A 237 18.17 14.59 12.83
C GLY A 237 19.07 15.71 13.38
N ASP A 238 19.50 16.61 12.50
CA ASP A 238 20.46 17.68 12.84
C ASP A 238 19.93 18.67 13.89
N SER A 239 18.60 18.80 14.00
CA SER A 239 17.92 19.65 14.98
C SER A 239 17.74 19.01 16.37
N GLY A 240 18.12 17.73 16.52
CA GLY A 240 17.87 16.91 17.70
C GLY A 240 16.52 16.18 17.72
N SER A 241 15.62 16.47 16.77
CA SER A 241 14.35 15.74 16.63
C SER A 241 14.53 14.34 16.06
N VAL A 242 13.58 13.46 16.31
CA VAL A 242 13.59 12.10 15.76
C VAL A 242 13.08 12.06 14.32
N GLU A 243 13.85 11.42 13.45
CA GLU A 243 13.47 11.06 12.09
C GLU A 243 13.31 9.54 11.96
N LEU A 244 12.27 9.11 11.24
CA LEU A 244 12.06 7.70 10.96
C LEU A 244 12.79 7.33 9.68
N ASP A 245 13.66 6.33 9.78
CA ASP A 245 14.30 5.73 8.63
C ASP A 245 13.31 4.76 7.94
N LEU A 246 12.63 5.29 6.92
CA LEU A 246 11.66 4.57 6.09
C LEU A 246 12.31 3.96 4.83
N GLY A 247 13.64 3.82 4.79
CA GLY A 247 14.35 3.31 3.61
C GLY A 247 13.86 1.91 3.18
N ARG A 248 13.46 1.06 4.14
CA ARG A 248 12.91 -0.28 3.86
C ARG A 248 11.53 -0.27 3.22
N LEU A 249 10.79 0.84 3.31
CA LEU A 249 9.48 1.03 2.66
C LEU A 249 9.60 1.64 1.26
N GLY A 250 10.83 1.86 0.77
CA GLY A 250 11.07 2.53 -0.52
C GLY A 250 11.10 4.06 -0.43
N GLY A 251 11.06 4.63 0.78
CA GLY A 251 11.19 6.07 1.00
C GLY A 251 9.99 6.93 0.57
N VAL A 252 8.95 6.32 0.01
CA VAL A 252 7.75 7.00 -0.47
C VAL A 252 6.52 6.38 0.21
N SER A 253 5.64 7.25 0.72
CA SER A 253 4.36 6.80 1.27
C SER A 253 3.39 6.52 0.13
N GLU A 254 2.82 5.33 0.09
CA GLU A 254 1.96 4.83 -0.99
C GLU A 254 0.60 4.41 -0.43
N GLY A 255 -0.43 4.49 -1.26
CA GLY A 255 -1.77 4.05 -0.91
C GLY A 255 -2.51 3.44 -2.09
N LEU A 256 -3.41 2.50 -1.79
CA LEU A 256 -4.25 1.86 -2.82
C LEU A 256 -5.38 2.81 -3.24
N VAL A 257 -5.52 3.03 -4.53
CA VAL A 257 -6.63 3.76 -5.15
C VAL A 257 -7.55 2.75 -5.85
N VAL A 258 -8.86 2.89 -5.62
CA VAL A 258 -9.89 2.10 -6.29
C VAL A 258 -10.70 3.03 -7.18
N THR A 259 -10.74 2.76 -8.47
CA THR A 259 -11.57 3.49 -9.44
C THR A 259 -12.63 2.58 -10.02
N TYR A 260 -13.87 3.07 -10.08
CA TYR A 260 -15.00 2.40 -10.70
C TYR A 260 -15.38 3.16 -11.98
N GLU A 261 -15.29 2.46 -13.12
CA GLU A 261 -15.56 3.02 -14.44
C GLU A 261 -16.79 2.35 -15.04
N LYS A 262 -17.66 3.15 -15.67
CA LYS A 262 -18.85 2.69 -16.37
C LYS A 262 -18.94 3.39 -17.72
N ASP A 263 -19.15 2.63 -18.78
CA ASP A 263 -19.28 3.10 -20.17
C ASP A 263 -18.07 3.94 -20.66
N GLY A 264 -16.87 3.69 -20.11
CA GLY A 264 -15.67 4.44 -20.46
C GLY A 264 -15.39 5.66 -19.58
N GLU A 265 -16.32 6.03 -18.67
CA GLU A 265 -16.20 7.20 -17.80
C GLU A 265 -16.01 6.80 -16.33
N VAL A 266 -15.22 7.57 -15.60
CA VAL A 266 -14.99 7.34 -14.17
C VAL A 266 -16.22 7.82 -13.39
N VAL A 267 -16.92 6.89 -12.75
CA VAL A 267 -18.19 7.15 -12.05
C VAL A 267 -18.03 7.09 -10.52
N GLY A 268 -16.93 6.53 -10.03
CA GLY A 268 -16.58 6.55 -8.61
C GLY A 268 -15.10 6.33 -8.36
N ARG A 269 -14.56 6.93 -7.29
CA ARG A 269 -13.17 6.76 -6.90
C ARG A 269 -12.98 6.82 -5.38
N SER A 270 -12.24 5.86 -4.84
CA SER A 270 -11.78 5.87 -3.45
C SER A 270 -10.31 6.27 -3.40
N VAL A 271 -10.02 7.29 -2.59
CA VAL A 271 -8.68 7.85 -2.40
C VAL A 271 -8.23 7.61 -0.95
N PRO A 272 -6.99 7.12 -0.73
CA PRO A 272 -6.46 6.94 0.61
C PRO A 272 -6.33 8.29 1.33
N ARG A 273 -6.62 8.31 2.64
CA ARG A 273 -6.50 9.52 3.45
C ARG A 273 -5.03 9.95 3.55
N ARG A 274 -4.78 11.23 3.27
CA ARG A 274 -3.47 11.86 3.44
C ARG A 274 -3.37 12.49 4.82
N ARG A 275 -2.14 12.65 5.29
CA ARG A 275 -1.86 13.48 6.46
C ARG A 275 -2.14 14.95 6.14
N ALA A 276 -2.67 15.69 7.12
CA ALA A 276 -2.75 17.13 7.01
C ALA A 276 -1.33 17.70 6.94
N HIS A 277 -1.10 18.74 6.13
CA HIS A 277 0.23 19.33 5.96
C HIS A 277 0.81 19.88 7.28
N ASP A 278 -0.04 20.19 8.25
CA ASP A 278 0.32 20.74 9.55
C ASP A 278 0.68 19.66 10.61
N ASP A 279 0.39 18.38 10.34
CA ASP A 279 0.70 17.28 11.26
C ASP A 279 2.17 16.84 11.11
N THR A 280 3.08 17.58 11.73
CA THR A 280 4.52 17.26 11.76
C THR A 280 4.88 16.21 12.80
N SER A 281 3.91 15.76 13.61
CA SER A 281 4.13 14.83 14.71
C SER A 281 4.75 13.50 14.25
N LEU A 282 5.68 12.96 15.04
CA LEU A 282 6.30 11.66 14.78
C LEU A 282 5.25 10.54 14.73
N GLU A 283 4.21 10.63 15.56
CA GLU A 283 3.11 9.67 15.63
C GLU A 283 2.34 9.56 14.31
N SER A 284 2.06 10.71 13.67
CA SER A 284 1.43 10.72 12.35
C SER A 284 2.31 10.03 11.30
N ARG A 285 3.64 10.22 11.37
CA ARG A 285 4.62 9.56 10.49
C ARG A 285 4.60 8.04 10.69
N VAL A 286 4.52 7.57 11.94
CA VAL A 286 4.40 6.14 12.25
C VAL A 286 3.07 5.57 11.70
N LEU A 287 1.96 6.31 11.86
CA LEU A 287 0.66 5.92 11.31
C LEU A 287 0.68 5.82 9.78
N GLU A 288 1.29 6.77 9.10
CA GLU A 288 1.39 6.73 7.64
C GLU A 288 2.30 5.60 7.16
N ALA A 289 3.42 5.34 7.84
CA ALA A 289 4.29 4.20 7.55
C ALA A 289 3.52 2.87 7.70
N ARG A 290 2.67 2.76 8.74
CA ARG A 290 1.77 1.62 8.93
C ARG A 290 0.73 1.47 7.81
N ASN A 291 0.11 2.55 7.38
CA ASN A 291 -0.88 2.50 6.30
C ASN A 291 -0.22 2.18 4.95
N THR A 292 1.00 2.67 4.74
CA THR A 292 1.81 2.40 3.55
C THR A 292 2.17 0.92 3.46
N ILE A 293 2.74 0.33 4.51
CA ILE A 293 3.12 -1.09 4.49
C ILE A 293 1.89 -2.01 4.32
N PHE A 294 0.75 -1.63 4.91
CA PHE A 294 -0.50 -2.34 4.72
C PHE A 294 -0.99 -2.27 3.26
N SER A 295 -0.89 -1.10 2.64
CA SER A 295 -1.28 -0.90 1.23
C SER A 295 -0.36 -1.65 0.27
N GLN A 296 0.95 -1.66 0.54
CA GLN A 296 1.93 -2.43 -0.23
C GLN A 296 1.69 -3.94 -0.12
N GLU A 297 1.39 -4.44 1.08
CA GLU A 297 1.00 -5.85 1.28
C GLU A 297 -0.29 -6.18 0.53
N LEU A 298 -1.31 -5.32 0.67
CA LEU A 298 -2.60 -5.49 -0.01
C LEU A 298 -2.42 -5.56 -1.52
N TRP A 299 -1.64 -4.65 -2.10
CA TRP A 299 -1.33 -4.64 -3.53
C TRP A 299 -0.59 -5.91 -3.98
N HIS A 300 0.39 -6.35 -3.20
CA HIS A 300 1.13 -7.59 -3.49
C HIS A 300 0.19 -8.81 -3.50
N GLU A 301 -0.66 -8.94 -2.49
CA GLU A 301 -1.59 -10.06 -2.37
C GLU A 301 -2.68 -10.03 -3.46
N LEU A 302 -3.19 -8.85 -3.82
CA LEU A 302 -4.11 -8.66 -4.95
C LEU A 302 -3.48 -9.08 -6.28
N THR A 303 -2.24 -8.66 -6.54
CA THR A 303 -1.49 -9.04 -7.74
C THR A 303 -1.25 -10.55 -7.79
N ARG A 304 -1.02 -11.18 -6.63
CA ARG A 304 -0.84 -12.64 -6.53
C ARG A 304 -2.15 -13.39 -6.78
N GLU A 305 -3.27 -12.91 -6.25
CA GLU A 305 -4.60 -13.48 -6.46
C GLU A 305 -5.09 -13.33 -7.91
N ALA A 306 -4.83 -12.18 -8.54
CA ALA A 306 -5.26 -11.89 -9.91
C ALA A 306 -4.80 -12.94 -10.93
N ARG A 307 -3.62 -13.55 -10.72
CA ARG A 307 -3.11 -14.65 -11.56
C ARG A 307 -4.07 -15.85 -11.61
N THR A 308 -4.86 -16.06 -10.55
CA THR A 308 -5.85 -17.14 -10.48
C THR A 308 -7.24 -16.73 -10.95
N LEU A 309 -7.48 -15.42 -11.13
CA LEU A 309 -8.78 -14.84 -11.46
C LEU A 309 -8.92 -14.38 -12.91
N ALA A 310 -7.97 -14.74 -13.78
CA ALA A 310 -8.02 -14.38 -15.21
C ALA A 310 -9.32 -14.80 -15.91
N ALA A 311 -9.90 -15.94 -15.51
CA ALA A 311 -11.18 -16.44 -16.03
C ALA A 311 -12.38 -15.54 -15.69
N TYR A 312 -12.27 -14.70 -14.65
CA TYR A 312 -13.30 -13.75 -14.23
C TYR A 312 -13.02 -12.33 -14.73
N GLY A 313 -12.13 -12.19 -15.72
CA GLY A 313 -11.82 -10.90 -16.34
C GLY A 313 -10.94 -9.99 -15.48
N VAL A 314 -10.18 -10.57 -14.54
CA VAL A 314 -9.12 -9.85 -13.82
C VAL A 314 -7.84 -9.90 -14.61
N ARG A 315 -7.29 -8.74 -15.00
CA ARG A 315 -6.07 -8.63 -15.80
C ARG A 315 -5.13 -7.57 -15.21
N PRO A 316 -3.83 -7.88 -15.09
CA PRO A 316 -2.83 -6.86 -14.83
C PRO A 316 -2.57 -6.06 -16.12
N GLU A 317 -2.65 -4.74 -16.04
CA GLU A 317 -2.37 -3.80 -17.12
C GLU A 317 -1.32 -2.79 -16.64
N GLY A 318 -0.05 -3.10 -16.90
CA GLY A 318 1.08 -2.29 -16.44
C GLY A 318 1.18 -2.25 -14.91
N SER A 319 1.06 -1.05 -14.34
CA SER A 319 1.01 -0.79 -12.88
C SER A 319 -0.40 -0.91 -12.28
N THR A 320 -1.42 -1.18 -13.09
CA THR A 320 -2.82 -1.23 -12.66
C THR A 320 -3.39 -2.65 -12.78
N LEU A 321 -4.44 -2.92 -12.02
CA LEU A 321 -5.14 -4.20 -12.05
C LEU A 321 -6.61 -3.93 -12.38
N THR A 322 -7.04 -4.41 -13.54
CA THR A 322 -8.38 -4.20 -14.08
C THR A 322 -9.23 -5.44 -13.85
N CYS A 323 -10.49 -5.24 -13.46
CA CYS A 323 -11.45 -6.31 -13.22
C CYS A 323 -12.77 -5.94 -13.92
N SER A 324 -13.13 -6.67 -14.97
CA SER A 324 -14.42 -6.48 -15.66
C SER A 324 -15.56 -7.04 -14.80
N VAL A 325 -16.49 -6.19 -14.39
CA VAL A 325 -17.68 -6.57 -13.61
C VAL A 325 -18.86 -6.90 -14.55
N ASP A 326 -19.03 -6.09 -15.59
CA ASP A 326 -20.01 -6.28 -16.66
C ASP A 326 -19.43 -5.79 -18.00
N ASP A 327 -20.18 -5.98 -19.08
CA ASP A 327 -19.81 -5.49 -20.41
C ASP A 327 -19.59 -3.96 -20.43
N SER A 328 -20.26 -3.23 -19.54
CA SER A 328 -20.18 -1.77 -19.41
C SER A 328 -19.33 -1.29 -18.22
N SER A 329 -18.96 -2.14 -17.26
CA SER A 329 -18.41 -1.69 -15.98
C SER A 329 -17.13 -2.41 -15.59
N LYS A 330 -16.11 -1.67 -15.16
CA LYS A 330 -14.83 -2.21 -14.72
C LYS A 330 -14.33 -1.53 -13.44
N ILE A 331 -13.61 -2.30 -12.64
CA ILE A 331 -12.90 -1.84 -11.45
C ILE A 331 -11.42 -1.75 -11.82
N ILE A 332 -10.78 -0.64 -11.47
CA ILE A 332 -9.35 -0.41 -11.65
C ILE A 332 -8.73 -0.21 -10.27
N LEU A 333 -7.70 -0.98 -9.97
CA LEU A 333 -6.94 -0.94 -8.73
C LEU A 333 -5.51 -0.52 -9.03
N GLU A 334 -4.97 0.43 -8.28
CA GLU A 334 -3.59 0.92 -8.47
C GLU A 334 -2.97 1.30 -7.13
N LEU A 335 -1.68 0.99 -6.96
CA LEU A 335 -0.88 1.49 -5.84
C LEU A 335 -0.15 2.76 -6.28
N VAL A 336 -0.45 3.89 -5.65
CA VAL A 336 0.02 5.22 -6.05
C VAL A 336 0.71 5.91 -4.87
N PRO A 337 1.81 6.64 -5.09
CA PRO A 337 2.37 7.54 -4.08
C PRO A 337 1.32 8.54 -3.57
N LEU A 338 1.27 8.78 -2.26
CA LEU A 338 0.28 9.67 -1.64
C LEU A 338 0.32 11.11 -2.19
N THR A 339 1.48 11.55 -2.67
CA THR A 339 1.67 12.86 -3.33
C THR A 339 1.01 12.93 -4.70
N SER A 340 1.05 11.83 -5.47
CA SER A 340 0.46 11.70 -6.80
C SER A 340 -0.97 11.18 -6.80
N CYS A 341 -1.52 10.83 -5.64
CA CYS A 341 -2.93 10.45 -5.56
C CYS A 341 -3.83 11.56 -6.11
N PRO A 342 -4.97 11.23 -6.73
CA PRO A 342 -5.97 12.22 -7.13
C PRO A 342 -6.63 12.85 -5.89
N VAL A 343 -7.23 14.03 -6.06
CA VAL A 343 -8.05 14.66 -5.01
C VAL A 343 -9.39 13.92 -4.93
N ALA A 344 -9.94 13.79 -3.72
CA ALA A 344 -11.27 13.22 -3.53
C ALA A 344 -12.31 14.09 -4.25
N ASP A 345 -13.11 13.47 -5.12
CA ASP A 345 -14.16 14.15 -5.88
C ASP A 345 -15.52 13.64 -5.42
N ASP A 346 -16.10 14.31 -4.43
CA ASP A 346 -17.39 13.94 -3.84
C ASP A 346 -18.58 14.10 -4.81
N SER A 347 -18.36 14.67 -6.00
CA SER A 347 -19.43 14.86 -7.00
C SER A 347 -19.77 13.59 -7.78
N LEU A 348 -18.91 12.57 -7.74
CA LEU A 348 -19.09 11.32 -8.46
C LEU A 348 -20.17 10.43 -7.81
N PRO A 349 -21.15 9.92 -8.58
CA PRO A 349 -22.35 9.29 -8.01
C PRO A 349 -22.07 7.92 -7.38
N ASP A 350 -21.07 7.17 -7.87
CA ASP A 350 -20.76 5.80 -7.40
C ASP A 350 -19.53 5.75 -6.48
N ASN A 351 -19.14 6.85 -5.84
CA ASN A 351 -18.05 6.87 -4.86
C ASN A 351 -18.27 5.87 -3.72
N SER A 352 -19.52 5.71 -3.27
CA SER A 352 -19.88 4.74 -2.23
C SER A 352 -19.52 3.29 -2.61
N ILE A 353 -19.60 2.94 -3.90
CA ILE A 353 -19.25 1.61 -4.40
C ILE A 353 -17.73 1.44 -4.37
N ALA A 354 -16.98 2.42 -4.89
CA ALA A 354 -15.53 2.39 -4.88
C ALA A 354 -14.97 2.33 -3.44
N GLU A 355 -15.54 3.09 -2.51
CA GLU A 355 -15.17 3.07 -1.11
C GLU A 355 -15.58 1.77 -0.41
N ALA A 356 -16.74 1.21 -0.72
CA ALA A 356 -17.14 -0.10 -0.22
C ALA A 356 -16.17 -1.21 -0.68
N ILE A 357 -15.70 -1.17 -1.92
CA ILE A 357 -14.67 -2.09 -2.43
C ILE A 357 -13.37 -1.89 -1.65
N PHE A 358 -12.89 -0.64 -1.52
CA PHE A 358 -11.68 -0.31 -0.78
C PHE A 358 -11.73 -0.83 0.67
N ILE A 359 -12.80 -0.54 1.40
CA ILE A 359 -13.00 -1.00 2.78
C ILE A 359 -13.08 -2.52 2.84
N SER A 360 -13.80 -3.16 1.91
CA SER A 360 -13.92 -4.62 1.87
C SER A 360 -12.54 -5.28 1.73
N LEU A 361 -11.68 -4.77 0.85
CA LEU A 361 -10.32 -5.27 0.68
C LEU A 361 -9.49 -5.14 1.96
N HIS A 362 -9.59 -4.01 2.66
CA HIS A 362 -8.91 -3.79 3.95
C HIS A 362 -9.40 -4.74 5.04
N VAL A 363 -10.72 -4.95 5.12
CA VAL A 363 -11.33 -5.87 6.08
C VAL A 363 -10.92 -7.33 5.78
N LEU A 364 -10.87 -7.72 4.50
CA LEU A 364 -10.49 -9.07 4.09
C LEU A 364 -9.01 -9.36 4.37
N LEU A 365 -8.10 -8.41 4.13
CA LEU A 365 -6.69 -8.58 4.50
C LEU A 365 -6.52 -8.64 6.03
N SER A 366 -7.21 -7.78 6.78
CA SER A 366 -7.21 -7.81 8.24
C SER A 366 -7.74 -9.14 8.78
N TYR A 367 -8.77 -9.70 8.14
CA TYR A 367 -9.30 -11.02 8.45
C TYR A 367 -8.27 -12.13 8.16
N ALA A 368 -7.54 -12.03 7.05
CA ALA A 368 -6.46 -12.97 6.72
C ALA A 368 -5.33 -12.92 7.76
N HIS A 369 -4.91 -11.74 8.21
CA HIS A 369 -3.94 -11.59 9.31
C HIS A 369 -4.44 -12.27 10.58
N ARG A 370 -5.69 -12.04 10.96
CA ARG A 370 -6.28 -12.66 12.15
C ARG A 370 -6.42 -14.17 12.01
N TYR A 371 -6.70 -14.67 10.81
CA TYR A 371 -6.71 -16.10 10.53
C TYR A 371 -5.31 -16.71 10.67
N ASN A 372 -4.27 -16.03 10.18
CA ASN A 372 -2.87 -16.46 10.37
C ASN A 372 -2.49 -16.49 11.85
N GLU A 373 -2.93 -15.50 12.64
CA GLU A 373 -2.75 -15.49 14.08
C GLU A 373 -3.36 -16.72 14.73
N LEU A 374 -4.62 -17.04 14.39
CA LEU A 374 -5.32 -18.21 14.89
C LEU A 374 -4.59 -19.51 14.53
N MET A 375 -4.07 -19.62 13.31
CA MET A 375 -3.29 -20.78 12.88
C MET A 375 -1.93 -20.87 13.57
N ARG A 376 -1.35 -19.74 13.97
CA ARG A 376 -0.09 -19.68 14.74
C ARG A 376 -0.30 -20.11 16.19
N ILE A 377 -1.37 -19.64 16.84
CA ILE A 377 -1.63 -19.94 18.26
C ILE A 377 -2.29 -21.31 18.47
N ARG A 378 -2.94 -21.87 17.44
CA ARG A 378 -3.59 -23.19 17.50
C ARG A 378 -2.70 -24.23 16.82
N PRO A 379 -1.94 -25.05 17.56
CA PRO A 379 -1.17 -26.11 16.95
C PRO A 379 -2.12 -27.07 16.23
N ILE A 380 -1.97 -27.16 14.90
CA ILE A 380 -2.67 -28.15 14.09
C ILE A 380 -2.22 -29.54 14.56
N PRO A 381 -3.15 -30.48 14.83
CA PRO A 381 -2.81 -31.85 15.18
C PRO A 381 -1.78 -32.47 14.22
N PRO A 382 -0.81 -33.25 14.74
CA PRO A 382 0.34 -33.73 13.95
C PRO A 382 -0.04 -34.67 12.79
N HIS A 383 -1.26 -35.21 12.78
CA HIS A 383 -1.76 -36.07 11.72
C HIS A 383 -2.29 -35.31 10.49
N ILE A 384 -2.46 -33.98 10.58
CA ILE A 384 -2.91 -33.16 9.45
C ILE A 384 -1.67 -32.63 8.72
N SER A 385 -1.55 -33.00 7.45
CA SER A 385 -0.48 -32.52 6.57
C SER A 385 -0.50 -30.99 6.52
N ARG A 386 0.60 -30.35 6.92
CA ARG A 386 0.78 -28.91 6.72
C ARG A 386 0.83 -28.63 5.22
N SER A 387 -0.10 -27.85 4.71
CA SER A 387 0.04 -27.24 3.38
C SER A 387 1.33 -26.42 3.38
N ARG A 388 2.36 -26.86 2.65
CA ARG A 388 3.70 -26.26 2.61
C ARG A 388 3.81 -25.02 1.72
N GLY A 389 2.72 -24.31 1.46
CA GLY A 389 2.70 -23.08 0.65
C GLY A 389 1.95 -21.95 1.34
N GLN A 390 2.38 -20.71 1.12
CA GLN A 390 1.57 -19.52 1.38
C GLN A 390 0.28 -19.66 0.58
N GLN A 391 -0.84 -19.82 1.29
CA GLN A 391 -2.16 -19.77 0.68
C GLN A 391 -2.38 -18.33 0.18
N VAL A 392 -2.68 -18.19 -1.11
CA VAL A 392 -3.05 -16.90 -1.68
C VAL A 392 -4.33 -16.44 -1.01
N TYR A 393 -4.35 -15.22 -0.48
CA TYR A 393 -5.55 -14.69 0.16
C TYR A 393 -6.64 -14.45 -0.88
N ALA A 394 -7.88 -14.79 -0.50
CA ALA A 394 -9.05 -14.49 -1.31
C ALA A 394 -9.56 -13.09 -0.94
N LEU A 395 -9.07 -12.07 -1.64
CA LEU A 395 -9.38 -10.66 -1.37
C LEU A 395 -10.33 -10.10 -2.43
N LEU A 396 -9.97 -10.21 -3.70
CA LEU A 396 -10.76 -9.73 -4.83
C LEU A 396 -11.88 -10.71 -5.17
N ARG A 397 -11.65 -12.02 -5.03
CA ARG A 397 -12.65 -13.03 -5.37
C ARG A 397 -13.97 -12.89 -4.59
N PRO A 398 -13.98 -12.64 -3.27
CA PRO A 398 -15.22 -12.33 -2.54
C PRO A 398 -15.94 -11.10 -3.08
N VAL A 399 -15.21 -10.04 -3.44
CA VAL A 399 -15.80 -8.81 -4.01
C VAL A 399 -16.51 -9.13 -5.33
N ILE A 400 -15.84 -9.82 -6.24
CA ILE A 400 -16.42 -10.28 -7.52
C ILE A 400 -17.67 -11.14 -7.26
N THR A 401 -17.61 -12.06 -6.29
CA THR A 401 -18.71 -12.96 -5.92
C THR A 401 -19.92 -12.19 -5.43
N CYS A 402 -19.71 -11.21 -4.54
CA CYS A 402 -20.77 -10.33 -4.04
C CYS A 402 -21.42 -9.55 -5.19
N MET A 403 -20.63 -8.94 -6.08
CA MET A 403 -21.16 -8.19 -7.22
C MET A 403 -21.93 -9.07 -8.20
N ALA A 404 -21.40 -10.24 -8.55
CA ALA A 404 -22.07 -11.22 -9.40
C ALA A 404 -23.40 -11.71 -8.79
N SER A 405 -23.44 -11.90 -7.47
CA SER A 405 -24.67 -12.28 -6.76
C SER A 405 -25.71 -11.16 -6.80
N SER A 406 -25.30 -9.91 -6.58
CA SER A 406 -26.19 -8.74 -6.62
C SER A 406 -26.81 -8.56 -8.00
N ARG A 407 -25.98 -8.67 -9.06
CA ARG A 407 -26.45 -8.66 -10.46
C ARG A 407 -27.44 -9.79 -10.73
N SER A 408 -27.15 -11.00 -10.24
CA SER A 408 -28.03 -12.16 -10.40
C SER A 408 -29.39 -11.94 -9.73
N ILE A 409 -29.40 -11.36 -8.52
CA ILE A 409 -30.63 -11.00 -7.81
C ILE A 409 -31.41 -9.97 -8.62
N LEU A 410 -30.75 -8.90 -9.09
CA LEU A 410 -31.37 -7.83 -9.88
C LEU A 410 -31.98 -8.37 -11.18
N SER A 411 -31.23 -9.19 -11.93
CA SER A 411 -31.70 -9.81 -13.18
C SER A 411 -32.91 -10.72 -12.95
N CYS A 412 -32.88 -11.59 -11.93
CA CYS A 412 -34.01 -12.47 -11.63
C CYS A 412 -35.26 -11.69 -11.17
N THR A 413 -35.07 -10.71 -10.29
CA THR A 413 -36.17 -9.90 -9.73
C THR A 413 -36.82 -8.99 -10.77
N THR A 414 -36.04 -8.38 -11.66
CA THR A 414 -36.56 -7.57 -12.77
C THR A 414 -37.36 -8.42 -13.76
N TYR A 415 -36.85 -9.58 -14.16
CA TYR A 415 -37.54 -10.49 -15.07
C TYR A 415 -38.84 -11.05 -14.46
N ILE A 416 -38.76 -11.63 -13.26
CA ILE A 416 -39.94 -12.19 -12.57
C ILE A 416 -40.95 -11.09 -12.22
N GLY A 417 -40.47 -9.91 -11.81
CA GLY A 417 -41.33 -8.76 -11.55
C GLY A 417 -42.06 -8.29 -12.79
N SER A 418 -41.43 -8.35 -13.97
CA SER A 418 -42.06 -7.98 -15.25
C SER A 418 -43.16 -8.99 -15.63
N ILE A 419 -42.91 -10.29 -15.49
CA ILE A 419 -43.93 -11.34 -15.69
C ILE A 419 -45.08 -11.17 -14.71
N THR A 420 -44.78 -10.95 -13.43
CA THR A 420 -45.79 -10.76 -12.38
C THR A 420 -46.71 -9.58 -12.69
N LYS A 421 -46.13 -8.45 -13.12
CA LYS A 421 -46.91 -7.26 -13.53
C LYS A 421 -47.78 -7.53 -14.76
N ALA A 422 -47.27 -8.27 -15.75
CA ALA A 422 -48.04 -8.65 -16.93
C ALA A 422 -49.25 -9.53 -16.57
N LEU A 423 -49.07 -10.53 -15.70
CA LEU A 423 -50.14 -11.41 -15.20
C LEU A 423 -51.16 -10.64 -14.34
N GLN A 424 -50.71 -9.72 -13.49
CA GLN A 424 -51.62 -8.89 -12.68
C GLN A 424 -52.51 -8.00 -13.55
N LYS A 425 -51.94 -7.37 -14.59
CA LYS A 425 -52.72 -6.57 -15.54
C LYS A 425 -53.70 -7.39 -16.38
N SER A 426 -53.37 -8.65 -16.64
CA SER A 426 -54.31 -9.57 -17.31
C SER A 426 -55.46 -10.02 -16.39
N GLY A 427 -55.44 -9.67 -15.10
CA GLY A 427 -56.46 -10.00 -14.11
C GLY A 427 -56.12 -11.20 -13.21
N LEU A 428 -54.93 -11.80 -13.36
CA LEU A 428 -54.51 -12.97 -12.59
C LEU A 428 -53.83 -12.56 -11.26
N PRO A 429 -54.08 -13.27 -10.14
CA PRO A 429 -53.52 -12.92 -8.83
C PRO A 429 -52.07 -13.41 -8.65
N ALA A 430 -51.17 -12.97 -9.53
CA ALA A 430 -49.75 -13.33 -9.48
C ALA A 430 -48.99 -12.47 -8.45
N SER A 431 -47.98 -13.04 -7.79
CA SER A 431 -47.09 -12.31 -6.88
C SER A 431 -45.73 -13.00 -6.74
N PHE A 432 -44.73 -12.29 -6.20
CA PHE A 432 -43.45 -12.91 -5.84
C PHE A 432 -42.88 -12.30 -4.56
N THR A 433 -42.11 -13.10 -3.82
CA THR A 433 -41.42 -12.67 -2.61
C THR A 433 -39.94 -13.04 -2.70
N LEU A 434 -39.05 -12.07 -2.52
CA LEU A 434 -37.61 -12.25 -2.43
C LEU A 434 -37.22 -12.45 -0.96
N LYS A 435 -36.49 -13.53 -0.67
CA LYS A 435 -35.82 -13.78 0.61
C LYS A 435 -34.32 -13.86 0.36
N THR A 436 -33.58 -12.87 0.85
CA THR A 436 -32.12 -12.88 0.85
C THR A 436 -31.60 -13.40 2.19
N THR A 437 -30.46 -14.09 2.18
CA THR A 437 -29.82 -14.51 3.43
C THR A 437 -29.38 -13.29 4.22
N GLN A 438 -29.87 -13.17 5.46
CA GLN A 438 -29.40 -12.16 6.39
C GLN A 438 -28.17 -12.69 7.13
N PHE A 439 -27.08 -11.94 7.10
CA PHE A 439 -25.89 -12.26 7.87
C PHE A 439 -26.06 -11.73 9.29
N SER A 440 -26.31 -12.61 10.26
CA SER A 440 -26.30 -12.24 11.67
C SER A 440 -24.91 -12.42 12.26
N ALA A 441 -24.48 -11.46 13.09
CA ALA A 441 -23.40 -11.70 14.03
C ALA A 441 -23.86 -12.77 15.02
N ALA A 442 -22.95 -13.68 15.39
CA ALA A 442 -23.24 -14.66 16.44
C ALA A 442 -23.45 -13.95 17.78
N ASP A 443 -24.39 -14.44 18.60
CA ASP A 443 -24.66 -13.88 19.92
C ASP A 443 -23.40 -13.94 20.81
N PRO A 444 -23.03 -12.83 21.47
CA PRO A 444 -21.82 -12.77 22.29
C PRO A 444 -21.89 -13.66 23.54
N SER A 445 -23.09 -14.08 23.95
CA SER A 445 -23.34 -14.89 25.15
C SER A 445 -22.91 -16.36 25.05
N SER A 446 -22.63 -16.87 23.84
CA SER A 446 -22.21 -18.26 23.62
C SER A 446 -20.69 -18.45 23.47
N GLN A 447 -19.89 -17.40 23.70
CA GLN A 447 -18.46 -17.40 23.42
C GLN A 447 -17.64 -18.14 24.49
N GLY A 448 -17.22 -19.37 24.17
CA GLY A 448 -16.12 -20.01 24.87
C GLY A 448 -14.75 -19.37 24.52
N PRO A 449 -13.70 -19.56 25.33
CA PRO A 449 -12.38 -18.94 25.13
C PRO A 449 -11.69 -19.31 23.80
N ASN A 450 -12.17 -20.36 23.12
CA ASN A 450 -11.65 -20.87 21.85
C ASN A 450 -12.51 -20.53 20.63
N GLN A 451 -13.58 -19.74 20.78
CA GLN A 451 -14.45 -19.37 19.66
C GLN A 451 -13.94 -18.13 18.91
N LEU A 452 -14.35 -18.01 17.64
CA LEU A 452 -14.04 -16.85 16.81
C LEU A 452 -14.76 -15.61 17.38
N ALA A 453 -14.11 -14.45 17.32
CA ALA A 453 -14.77 -13.20 17.70
C ALA A 453 -15.98 -12.95 16.79
N GLY A 454 -17.01 -12.24 17.27
CA GLY A 454 -18.22 -11.95 16.49
C GLY A 454 -17.96 -11.29 15.13
N ALA A 455 -16.96 -10.41 15.04
CA ALA A 455 -16.55 -9.81 13.77
C ALA A 455 -15.94 -10.84 12.79
N GLN A 456 -15.15 -11.80 13.30
CA GLN A 456 -14.57 -12.86 12.47
C GLN A 456 -15.63 -13.86 12.02
N SER A 457 -16.62 -14.18 12.86
CA SER A 457 -17.72 -15.06 12.46
C SER A 457 -18.60 -14.38 11.40
N LEU A 458 -18.85 -13.08 11.53
CA LEU A 458 -19.55 -12.30 10.51
C LEU A 458 -18.82 -12.33 9.16
N ILE A 459 -17.52 -12.01 9.13
CA ILE A 459 -16.73 -12.05 7.89
C ILE A 459 -16.71 -13.47 7.32
N ARG A 460 -16.55 -14.49 8.18
CA ARG A 460 -16.62 -15.89 7.74
C ARG A 460 -17.97 -16.24 7.10
N ASN A 461 -19.08 -15.70 7.62
CA ASN A 461 -20.41 -15.91 7.06
C ASN A 461 -20.56 -15.18 5.72
N ILE A 462 -19.97 -14.00 5.54
CA ILE A 462 -19.93 -13.28 4.25
C ILE A 462 -19.12 -14.08 3.21
N LEU A 463 -18.05 -14.76 3.63
CA LEU A 463 -17.22 -15.60 2.77
C LEU A 463 -17.85 -16.97 2.44
N GLN A 464 -19.00 -17.30 3.02
CA GLN A 464 -19.77 -18.50 2.65
C GLN A 464 -20.56 -18.27 1.35
N THR A 465 -21.23 -19.31 0.89
CA THR A 465 -22.09 -19.27 -0.29
C THR A 465 -23.22 -18.25 -0.10
N ILE A 466 -23.32 -17.29 -1.02
CA ILE A 466 -24.38 -16.27 -1.00
C ILE A 466 -25.64 -16.89 -1.61
N GLU A 467 -26.71 -16.97 -0.84
CA GLU A 467 -27.97 -17.56 -1.28
C GLU A 467 -29.10 -16.53 -1.32
N PHE A 468 -29.99 -16.68 -2.30
CA PHE A 468 -31.26 -15.97 -2.35
C PHE A 468 -32.37 -16.91 -2.83
N ASN A 469 -33.57 -16.71 -2.32
CA ASN A 469 -34.75 -17.49 -2.67
C ASN A 469 -35.85 -16.57 -3.16
N ILE A 470 -36.44 -16.87 -4.32
CA ILE A 470 -37.61 -16.18 -4.86
C ILE A 470 -38.76 -17.17 -4.89
N THR A 471 -39.78 -16.94 -4.07
CA THR A 471 -41.04 -17.68 -4.16
C THR A 471 -41.94 -16.96 -5.14
N PHE A 472 -42.23 -17.59 -6.28
CA PHE A 472 -43.05 -17.04 -7.34
C PHE A 472 -44.39 -17.78 -7.41
N THR A 473 -45.48 -17.04 -7.21
CA THR A 473 -46.86 -17.52 -7.28
C THR A 473 -47.46 -17.04 -8.59
N ILE A 474 -47.61 -17.96 -9.55
CA ILE A 474 -48.16 -17.67 -10.89
C ILE A 474 -49.68 -17.55 -10.79
N LEU A 475 -50.31 -18.53 -10.13
CA LEU A 475 -51.74 -18.63 -9.84
C LEU A 475 -51.90 -19.12 -8.38
N PRO A 476 -53.09 -19.02 -7.76
CA PRO A 476 -53.27 -19.38 -6.35
C PRO A 476 -52.85 -20.82 -6.00
N ASN A 477 -53.02 -21.74 -6.96
CA ASN A 477 -52.68 -23.16 -6.80
C ASN A 477 -51.35 -23.55 -7.49
N VAL A 478 -50.65 -22.59 -8.10
CA VAL A 478 -49.44 -22.84 -8.91
C VAL A 478 -48.32 -21.92 -8.46
N SER A 479 -47.37 -22.47 -7.71
CA SER A 479 -46.20 -21.75 -7.23
C SER A 479 -44.91 -22.53 -7.47
N LEU A 480 -43.80 -21.80 -7.54
CA LEU A 480 -42.44 -22.33 -7.66
C LEU A 480 -41.47 -21.52 -6.80
N THR A 481 -40.40 -22.16 -6.35
CA THR A 481 -39.33 -21.50 -5.59
C THR A 481 -38.03 -21.57 -6.37
N ILE A 482 -37.41 -20.43 -6.65
CA ILE A 482 -36.11 -20.32 -7.30
C ILE A 482 -35.06 -20.04 -6.24
N ARG A 483 -34.09 -20.93 -6.07
CA ARG A 483 -32.95 -20.78 -5.17
C ARG A 483 -31.71 -20.49 -5.99
N GLY A 484 -31.18 -19.27 -5.89
CA GLY A 484 -29.89 -18.89 -6.45
C GLY A 484 -28.79 -19.05 -5.40
N ARG A 485 -27.70 -19.73 -5.77
CA ARG A 485 -26.52 -19.92 -4.92
C ARG A 485 -25.28 -19.45 -5.66
N THR A 486 -24.58 -18.48 -5.10
CA THR A 486 -23.30 -18.01 -5.64
C THR A 486 -22.18 -18.59 -4.80
N PHE A 487 -21.33 -19.40 -5.43
CA PHE A 487 -20.22 -20.06 -4.77
C PHE A 487 -18.97 -19.20 -4.85
N LEU A 488 -18.18 -19.19 -3.77
CA LEU A 488 -16.86 -18.57 -3.78
C LEU A 488 -15.81 -19.54 -4.34
N PHE A 489 -15.80 -20.80 -3.90
CA PHE A 489 -14.86 -21.84 -4.32
C PHE A 489 -15.60 -23.15 -4.67
N PRO A 490 -15.09 -23.99 -5.60
CA PRO A 490 -13.86 -23.83 -6.38
C PRO A 490 -14.01 -22.94 -7.63
N VAL A 491 -15.24 -22.70 -8.10
CA VAL A 491 -15.56 -21.83 -9.26
C VAL A 491 -16.54 -20.75 -8.80
N THR A 492 -16.25 -19.49 -9.11
CA THR A 492 -17.10 -18.35 -8.78
C THR A 492 -18.22 -18.23 -9.81
N THR A 493 -19.38 -18.80 -9.49
CA THR A 493 -20.55 -18.74 -10.38
C THR A 493 -21.84 -18.86 -9.58
N THR A 494 -22.95 -18.37 -10.17
CA THR A 494 -24.29 -18.47 -9.60
C THR A 494 -25.04 -19.63 -10.26
N PHE A 495 -25.45 -20.61 -9.46
CA PHE A 495 -26.32 -21.71 -9.88
C PHE A 495 -27.74 -21.46 -9.38
N TYR A 496 -28.73 -21.73 -10.24
CA TYR A 496 -30.15 -21.57 -9.93
C TYR A 496 -30.83 -22.92 -9.89
N GLN A 497 -31.49 -23.24 -8.78
CA GLN A 497 -32.29 -24.44 -8.62
C GLN A 497 -33.76 -24.07 -8.51
N VAL A 498 -34.63 -24.76 -9.24
CA VAL A 498 -36.08 -24.56 -9.12
C VAL A 498 -36.69 -25.71 -8.36
N ALA A 499 -37.37 -25.41 -7.27
CA ALA A 499 -38.13 -26.37 -6.47
C ALA A 499 -39.63 -26.13 -6.65
N LEU A 500 -40.36 -27.22 -6.91
CA LEU A 500 -41.82 -27.22 -6.97
C LEU A 500 -42.39 -27.78 -5.65
N PRO A 501 -43.56 -27.30 -5.19
CA PRO A 501 -44.30 -27.95 -4.12
C PRO A 501 -44.64 -29.41 -4.49
N PRO A 502 -44.65 -30.35 -3.53
CA PRO A 502 -44.83 -31.78 -3.80
C PRO A 502 -46.18 -32.14 -4.43
N SER A 503 -47.21 -31.29 -4.26
CA SER A 503 -48.55 -31.43 -4.86
C SER A 503 -48.76 -30.55 -6.10
N SER A 504 -47.70 -29.98 -6.68
CA SER A 504 -47.82 -29.05 -7.80
C SER A 504 -48.18 -29.75 -9.11
N THR A 505 -49.21 -29.24 -9.79
CA THR A 505 -49.61 -29.69 -11.14
C THR A 505 -48.51 -29.44 -12.18
N LEU A 506 -47.55 -28.54 -11.89
CA LEU A 506 -46.41 -28.24 -12.77
C LEU A 506 -45.48 -29.44 -12.98
N GLN A 507 -45.43 -30.40 -12.05
CA GLN A 507 -44.54 -31.56 -12.17
C GLN A 507 -44.88 -32.40 -13.43
N GLY A 508 -46.17 -32.52 -13.77
CA GLY A 508 -46.61 -33.25 -14.96
C GLY A 508 -46.58 -32.43 -16.25
N ILE A 509 -46.62 -31.09 -16.13
CA ILE A 509 -46.76 -30.17 -17.27
C ILE A 509 -45.39 -29.68 -17.77
N CYS A 510 -44.49 -29.35 -16.84
CA CYS A 510 -43.17 -28.80 -17.12
C CYS A 510 -42.26 -28.98 -15.90
N ALA A 511 -41.66 -30.16 -15.76
CA ALA A 511 -40.75 -30.44 -14.65
C ALA A 511 -39.45 -29.60 -14.77
N PRO A 512 -38.90 -29.10 -13.65
CA PRO A 512 -37.63 -28.40 -13.65
C PRO A 512 -36.48 -29.36 -13.96
N TYR A 513 -35.40 -28.82 -14.54
CA TYR A 513 -34.19 -29.59 -14.79
C TYR A 513 -33.51 -30.00 -13.47
N ALA A 514 -33.17 -31.29 -13.34
CA ALA A 514 -32.74 -31.88 -12.07
C ALA A 514 -31.41 -31.29 -11.53
N ASP A 515 -30.46 -31.00 -12.42
CA ASP A 515 -29.15 -30.44 -12.01
C ASP A 515 -29.17 -28.91 -11.86
N GLY A 516 -30.31 -28.26 -12.13
CA GLY A 516 -30.47 -26.80 -12.08
C GLY A 516 -29.90 -26.06 -13.30
N TYR A 517 -29.92 -24.74 -13.23
CA TYR A 517 -29.55 -23.84 -14.33
C TYR A 517 -28.28 -23.09 -13.97
N SER A 518 -27.29 -23.09 -14.87
CA SER A 518 -26.03 -22.34 -14.73
C SER A 518 -26.08 -20.95 -15.38
N ASN A 519 -27.07 -20.70 -16.24
CA ASN A 519 -27.21 -19.45 -16.98
C ASN A 519 -28.60 -18.84 -16.72
N PRO A 520 -28.71 -17.53 -16.40
CA PRO A 520 -30.00 -16.87 -16.22
C PRO A 520 -30.91 -16.99 -17.45
N LYS A 521 -30.37 -16.99 -18.68
CA LYS A 521 -31.18 -17.15 -19.91
C LYS A 521 -31.94 -18.48 -19.95
N ALA A 522 -31.28 -19.56 -19.53
CA ALA A 522 -31.89 -20.89 -19.48
C ALA A 522 -33.00 -20.94 -18.41
N LEU A 523 -32.74 -20.35 -17.23
CA LEU A 523 -33.74 -20.19 -16.17
C LEU A 523 -34.95 -19.39 -16.66
N PHE A 524 -34.73 -18.28 -17.36
CA PHE A 524 -35.79 -17.39 -17.85
C PHE A 524 -36.64 -18.07 -18.92
N SER A 525 -36.04 -18.86 -19.81
CA SER A 525 -36.75 -19.68 -20.79
C SER A 525 -37.62 -20.75 -20.12
N TYR A 526 -37.12 -21.39 -19.06
CA TYR A 526 -37.91 -22.32 -18.26
C TYR A 526 -39.09 -21.62 -17.56
N ILE A 527 -38.84 -20.48 -16.89
CA ILE A 527 -39.90 -19.72 -16.21
C ILE A 527 -40.98 -19.31 -17.21
N ARG A 528 -40.58 -18.84 -18.41
CA ARG A 528 -41.49 -18.50 -19.50
C ARG A 528 -42.36 -19.69 -19.91
N THR A 529 -41.74 -20.81 -20.26
CA THR A 529 -42.46 -22.01 -20.70
C THR A 529 -43.41 -22.53 -19.61
N THR A 530 -42.96 -22.48 -18.35
CA THR A 530 -43.75 -22.92 -17.19
C THR A 530 -44.96 -22.02 -16.98
N THR A 531 -44.80 -20.70 -17.11
CA THR A 531 -45.89 -19.73 -16.95
C THR A 531 -46.90 -19.83 -18.09
N GLU A 532 -46.47 -19.93 -19.34
CA GLU A 532 -47.34 -20.14 -20.50
C GLU A 532 -48.21 -21.40 -20.34
N ARG A 533 -47.59 -22.53 -19.98
CA ARG A 533 -48.31 -23.79 -19.77
C ARG A 533 -49.23 -23.75 -18.55
N ALA A 534 -48.84 -23.06 -17.47
CA ALA A 534 -49.67 -22.89 -16.28
C ALA A 534 -50.94 -22.07 -16.57
N VAL A 535 -50.80 -20.96 -17.31
CA VAL A 535 -51.94 -20.13 -17.74
C VAL A 535 -52.84 -20.91 -18.69
N THR A 536 -52.26 -21.63 -19.66
CA THR A 536 -53.02 -22.49 -20.58
C THR A 536 -53.87 -23.51 -19.84
N LEU A 537 -53.28 -24.22 -18.86
CA LEU A 537 -54.01 -25.21 -18.06
C LEU A 537 -55.09 -24.57 -17.16
N HIS A 538 -54.84 -23.37 -16.63
CA HIS A 538 -55.83 -22.66 -15.83
C HIS A 538 -57.10 -22.36 -16.65
N PHE A 539 -56.93 -21.83 -17.86
CA PHE A 539 -58.07 -21.55 -18.75
C PHE A 539 -58.71 -22.81 -19.31
N LEU A 540 -57.94 -23.86 -19.60
CA LEU A 540 -58.52 -25.17 -19.97
C LEU A 540 -59.45 -25.70 -18.87
N ASN A 541 -59.00 -25.66 -17.61
CA ASN A 541 -59.80 -26.11 -16.47
C ASN A 541 -61.05 -25.23 -16.29
N ALA A 542 -60.92 -23.90 -16.44
CA ALA A 542 -62.05 -22.97 -16.37
C ALA A 542 -63.09 -23.25 -17.48
N LEU A 543 -62.64 -23.55 -18.70
CA LEU A 543 -63.51 -23.92 -19.82
C LEU A 543 -64.19 -25.27 -19.60
N SER A 544 -63.50 -26.24 -19.01
CA SER A 544 -64.07 -27.56 -18.70
C SER A 544 -65.13 -27.52 -17.57
N ALA A 545 -65.07 -26.49 -16.72
CA ALA A 545 -66.03 -26.26 -15.63
C ALA A 545 -67.26 -25.43 -16.06
N SER A 546 -67.31 -24.95 -17.31
CA SER A 546 -68.40 -24.15 -17.85
C SER A 546 -69.68 -24.99 -18.08
N PRO A 547 -70.90 -24.42 -17.94
CA PRO A 547 -72.17 -25.15 -18.07
C PRO A 547 -72.43 -25.81 -19.43
N ASN A 548 -71.69 -25.42 -20.48
CA ASN A 548 -71.68 -26.06 -21.79
C ASN A 548 -70.23 -26.44 -22.15
N PRO A 549 -69.74 -27.62 -21.76
CA PRO A 549 -68.35 -27.99 -21.96
C PRO A 549 -68.10 -28.31 -23.43
N ALA A 550 -67.56 -27.35 -24.19
CA ALA A 550 -66.89 -27.66 -25.44
C ALA A 550 -65.63 -28.49 -25.11
N GLN A 551 -65.35 -29.55 -25.89
CA GLN A 551 -64.25 -30.50 -25.65
C GLN A 551 -62.88 -29.89 -26.00
N TRP A 552 -62.49 -28.75 -25.43
CA TRP A 552 -61.18 -28.15 -25.70
C TRP A 552 -60.04 -29.06 -25.21
N ILE A 553 -58.99 -29.20 -26.03
CA ILE A 553 -57.80 -30.00 -25.70
C ILE A 553 -56.58 -29.09 -25.58
N GLN A 554 -55.71 -29.38 -24.60
CA GLN A 554 -54.42 -28.71 -24.46
C GLN A 554 -53.39 -29.29 -25.43
N SER A 555 -52.79 -28.43 -26.26
CA SER A 555 -51.63 -28.74 -27.08
C SER A 555 -50.47 -27.80 -26.69
N GLY A 556 -49.69 -28.21 -25.69
CA GLY A 556 -48.55 -27.43 -25.17
C GLY A 556 -48.99 -26.13 -24.49
N THR A 557 -48.76 -25.01 -25.16
CA THR A 557 -49.11 -23.64 -24.74
C THR A 557 -50.36 -23.10 -25.45
N SER A 558 -51.06 -23.96 -26.19
CA SER A 558 -52.31 -23.62 -26.88
C SER A 558 -53.47 -24.52 -26.43
N ILE A 559 -54.68 -23.95 -26.46
CA ILE A 559 -55.96 -24.64 -26.29
C ILE A 559 -56.58 -24.74 -27.68
N ARG A 560 -56.94 -25.94 -28.13
CA ARG A 560 -57.49 -26.22 -29.47
C ARG A 560 -58.82 -26.93 -29.41
N ASP A 561 -59.67 -26.68 -30.41
CA ASP A 561 -60.90 -27.45 -30.62
C ASP A 561 -60.52 -28.79 -31.30
N PRO A 562 -60.93 -29.95 -30.78
CA PRO A 562 -60.62 -31.27 -31.35
C PRO A 562 -61.27 -31.50 -32.71
N GLU A 563 -62.35 -30.78 -33.02
CA GLU A 563 -63.08 -30.92 -34.27
C GLU A 563 -62.65 -29.89 -35.33
N ASP A 564 -61.93 -28.83 -34.92
CA ASP A 564 -61.51 -27.73 -35.79
C ASP A 564 -60.11 -27.22 -35.40
N ASP A 565 -59.10 -27.73 -36.08
CA ASP A 565 -57.69 -27.31 -35.92
C ASP A 565 -57.46 -25.82 -36.21
N SER A 566 -58.44 -25.15 -36.84
CA SER A 566 -58.37 -23.72 -37.16
C SER A 566 -58.82 -22.80 -36.03
N ARG A 567 -59.27 -23.37 -34.91
CA ARG A 567 -59.62 -22.66 -33.66
C ARG A 567 -58.59 -22.97 -32.58
N ALA A 568 -57.67 -22.05 -32.38
CA ALA A 568 -56.68 -22.17 -31.30
C ALA A 568 -56.50 -20.86 -30.54
N LEU A 569 -56.49 -20.96 -29.20
CA LEU A 569 -56.04 -19.92 -28.29
C LEU A 569 -54.64 -20.27 -27.82
N GLN A 570 -53.66 -19.43 -28.14
CA GLN A 570 -52.28 -19.64 -27.74
C GLN A 570 -51.83 -18.54 -26.79
N PHE A 571 -51.32 -18.96 -25.63
CA PHE A 571 -50.76 -18.08 -24.60
C PHE A 571 -49.24 -18.07 -24.74
N THR A 572 -48.68 -16.90 -24.95
CA THR A 572 -47.22 -16.70 -25.08
C THR A 572 -46.76 -15.56 -24.21
N ILE A 573 -45.50 -15.61 -23.76
CA ILE A 573 -44.86 -14.51 -23.08
C ILE A 573 -43.75 -13.98 -23.99
N ALA A 574 -43.95 -12.78 -24.51
CA ALA A 574 -42.97 -12.07 -25.32
C ALA A 574 -41.75 -11.70 -24.45
N GLU A 575 -40.55 -11.68 -25.05
CA GLU A 575 -39.29 -11.40 -24.32
C GLU A 575 -38.97 -9.90 -24.20
N GLN A 576 -39.36 -9.09 -25.20
CA GLN A 576 -39.03 -7.66 -25.26
C GLN A 576 -40.17 -6.85 -25.92
N PRO A 577 -40.93 -6.05 -25.15
CA PRO A 577 -41.02 -6.05 -23.69
C PRO A 577 -41.64 -7.35 -23.16
N VAL A 578 -41.35 -7.70 -21.90
CA VAL A 578 -41.97 -8.86 -21.24
C VAL A 578 -43.48 -8.63 -21.12
N ALA A 579 -44.25 -9.39 -21.89
CA ALA A 579 -45.69 -9.22 -22.00
C ALA A 579 -46.39 -10.57 -22.21
N LEU A 580 -47.55 -10.77 -21.58
CA LEU A 580 -48.42 -11.90 -21.85
C LEU A 580 -49.24 -11.58 -23.11
N VAL A 581 -49.11 -12.40 -24.13
CA VAL A 581 -49.84 -12.27 -25.41
C VAL A 581 -50.77 -13.47 -25.58
N LEU A 582 -52.06 -13.19 -25.68
CA LEU A 582 -53.06 -14.15 -26.12
C LEU A 582 -53.26 -13.99 -27.63
N THR A 583 -53.08 -15.07 -28.38
CA THR A 583 -53.37 -15.11 -29.82
C THR A 583 -54.54 -16.05 -30.07
N SER A 584 -55.58 -15.54 -30.72
CA SER A 584 -56.72 -16.32 -31.21
C SER A 584 -56.58 -16.46 -32.72
N SER A 585 -56.54 -17.70 -33.18
CA SER A 585 -56.59 -18.05 -34.61
C SER A 585 -57.97 -18.60 -34.93
N PHE A 586 -58.59 -18.07 -35.98
CA PHE A 586 -59.92 -18.45 -36.44
C PHE A 586 -59.94 -18.40 -37.98
N SER A 587 -59.96 -19.55 -38.66
CA SER A 587 -60.00 -19.59 -40.13
C SER A 587 -61.42 -19.67 -40.65
N ASN A 588 -62.02 -18.51 -40.98
CA ASN A 588 -63.26 -18.48 -41.78
C ASN A 588 -63.07 -17.84 -43.17
N ASN A 589 -61.83 -17.58 -43.61
CA ASN A 589 -61.50 -16.99 -44.92
C ASN A 589 -60.06 -17.31 -45.36
N PRO A 590 -59.69 -17.27 -46.66
CA PRO A 590 -58.37 -17.69 -47.17
C PRO A 590 -57.20 -16.76 -46.79
N LYS A 591 -57.46 -15.73 -45.97
CA LYS A 591 -56.47 -14.92 -45.25
C LYS A 591 -56.81 -15.06 -43.76
N GLY A 592 -56.22 -16.03 -43.06
CA GLY A 592 -56.55 -16.30 -41.66
C GLY A 592 -56.40 -15.06 -40.78
N GLU A 593 -57.50 -14.60 -40.16
CA GLU A 593 -57.45 -13.48 -39.20
C GLU A 593 -56.94 -14.00 -37.86
N THR A 594 -55.77 -13.54 -37.45
CA THR A 594 -55.22 -13.78 -36.11
C THR A 594 -55.43 -12.52 -35.27
N LYS A 595 -56.12 -12.63 -34.13
CA LYS A 595 -56.28 -11.53 -33.17
C LYS A 595 -55.36 -11.74 -31.99
N SER A 596 -54.59 -10.72 -31.62
CA SER A 596 -53.65 -10.77 -30.50
C SER A 596 -53.99 -9.71 -29.45
N TRP A 597 -54.01 -10.09 -28.17
CA TRP A 597 -54.15 -9.18 -27.03
C TRP A 597 -52.88 -9.22 -26.20
N THR A 598 -52.33 -8.06 -25.87
CA THR A 598 -51.03 -7.94 -25.20
C THR A 598 -51.18 -7.25 -23.84
N TYR A 599 -50.72 -7.93 -22.79
CA TYR A 599 -50.70 -7.45 -21.42
C TYR A 599 -49.25 -7.25 -21.00
N SER A 600 -48.83 -6.00 -20.84
CA SER A 600 -47.45 -5.67 -20.50
C SER A 600 -47.37 -4.71 -19.33
N ALA A 601 -46.22 -4.63 -18.67
CA ALA A 601 -45.99 -3.65 -17.60
C ALA A 601 -46.09 -2.18 -18.08
N HIS A 602 -46.00 -1.91 -19.39
CA HIS A 602 -46.03 -0.57 -19.99
C HIS A 602 -47.45 -0.01 -20.20
N LEU A 603 -47.56 1.25 -20.62
CA LEU A 603 -48.82 2.00 -20.77
C LEU A 603 -49.77 1.39 -21.83
N ASP A 604 -49.23 0.70 -22.83
CA ASP A 604 -49.99 0.11 -23.96
C ASP A 604 -50.64 -1.24 -23.63
N SER A 605 -51.00 -1.48 -22.36
CA SER A 605 -51.65 -2.73 -21.95
C SER A 605 -53.14 -2.70 -22.29
N GLU A 606 -53.65 -3.82 -22.79
CA GLU A 606 -55.08 -4.00 -23.03
C GLU A 606 -55.90 -3.77 -21.75
N PRO A 607 -57.01 -3.00 -21.80
CA PRO A 607 -57.84 -2.72 -20.62
C PRO A 607 -58.79 -3.86 -20.26
N THR A 608 -59.01 -4.80 -21.18
CA THR A 608 -59.98 -5.89 -21.02
C THR A 608 -59.33 -7.05 -20.25
N ARG A 609 -59.99 -7.60 -19.23
CA ARG A 609 -59.46 -8.75 -18.48
C ARG A 609 -59.31 -9.96 -19.39
N LEU A 610 -58.27 -10.75 -19.16
CA LEU A 610 -57.96 -11.92 -19.99
C LEU A 610 -59.07 -12.97 -19.93
N GLU A 611 -59.72 -13.13 -18.77
CA GLU A 611 -60.87 -14.03 -18.58
C GLU A 611 -62.03 -13.68 -19.52
N ASP A 612 -62.35 -12.39 -19.65
CA ASP A 612 -63.44 -11.90 -20.51
C ASP A 612 -63.11 -12.12 -21.99
N VAL A 613 -61.84 -11.93 -22.37
CA VAL A 613 -61.37 -12.16 -23.74
C VAL A 613 -61.44 -13.64 -24.09
N VAL A 614 -60.95 -14.52 -23.21
CA VAL A 614 -60.99 -15.98 -23.42
C VAL A 614 -62.45 -16.44 -23.54
N ALA A 615 -63.33 -16.03 -22.62
CA ALA A 615 -64.75 -16.39 -22.66
C ALA A 615 -65.46 -15.92 -23.94
N ARG A 616 -65.14 -14.71 -24.42
CA ARG A 616 -65.68 -14.16 -25.68
C ARG A 616 -65.22 -14.95 -26.91
N GLU A 617 -63.95 -15.34 -26.95
CA GLU A 617 -63.41 -16.08 -28.11
C GLU A 617 -63.89 -17.53 -28.13
N THR A 618 -64.02 -18.19 -26.97
CA THR A 618 -64.51 -19.58 -26.90
C THR A 618 -66.02 -19.73 -27.07
N SER A 619 -66.81 -18.67 -26.87
CA SER A 619 -68.27 -18.66 -27.08
C SER A 619 -68.70 -18.28 -28.51
N ARG A 620 -67.75 -18.04 -29.42
CA ARG A 620 -68.08 -17.74 -30.82
C ARG A 620 -68.73 -18.97 -31.50
N PRO A 621 -69.87 -18.79 -32.18
CA PRO A 621 -70.57 -19.88 -32.84
C PRO A 621 -69.67 -20.60 -33.84
N ARG A 622 -69.84 -21.93 -33.95
CA ARG A 622 -69.26 -22.75 -35.03
C ARG A 622 -69.74 -22.18 -36.38
N PRO A 623 -68.87 -22.04 -37.40
CA PRO A 623 -69.31 -21.61 -38.72
C PRO A 623 -70.38 -22.53 -39.29
#